data_AF-A0A0M2NTJ0-F1
#
_entry.id   AF-A0A0M2NTJ0-F1
#
_cell.length_a   1.000
_cell.length_b   1.000
_cell.length_c   1.000
_cell.angle_alpha   90.00
_cell.angle_beta   90.00
_cell.angle_gamma   90.00
#
_symmetry.space_group_name_H-M   'P 1'
#
loop_
_entity.id
_entity.type
_entity.pdbx_description
1 polymer ?
#
loop_
_entity_poly.entity_id
_entity_poly.type
_entity_poly.pdbx_seq_one_letter_code
_entity_poly.pdbx_strand_id
1 'polypeptide(L)'
;MEQPNKSQNILSALSYFSMLFAPIIFPILVWILAEKPTSTHGRKALFNHIWVNIFFFLANVGFIFSREVFDKPFDNQEVISNVSFGIGIFLLLIAGIFFLFNIIRGIKLLTNK
;
A
#
# COMPACT_ATOMS: atom_id res chain seq x y z
N MET A 1 22.62 8.34 19.75
CA MET A 1 22.00 8.11 18.43
C MET A 1 22.03 9.43 17.69
N GLU A 2 22.67 9.48 16.54
CA GLU A 2 22.76 10.69 15.72
C GLU A 2 21.36 11.03 15.18
N GLN A 3 20.92 12.27 15.38
CA GLN A 3 19.63 12.74 14.84
C GLN A 3 19.72 12.74 13.31
N PRO A 4 18.74 12.17 12.57
CA PRO A 4 18.80 12.13 11.13
C PRO A 4 18.86 13.55 10.55
N ASN A 5 19.79 13.81 9.65
CA ASN A 5 19.89 15.11 9.00
C ASN A 5 18.73 15.31 8.01
N LYS A 6 18.46 16.56 7.62
CA LYS A 6 17.32 16.93 6.75
C LYS A 6 17.24 16.08 5.46
N SER A 7 18.37 15.76 4.85
CA SER A 7 18.43 14.93 3.63
C SER A 7 17.96 13.50 3.89
N GLN A 8 18.33 12.92 5.04
CA GLN A 8 17.87 11.59 5.46
C GLN A 8 16.35 11.57 5.69
N ASN A 9 15.78 12.65 6.24
CA ASN A 9 14.32 12.77 6.42
C ASN A 9 13.59 12.86 5.08
N ILE A 10 14.10 13.66 4.13
CA ILE A 10 13.53 13.78 2.78
C ILE A 10 13.57 12.42 2.06
N LEU A 11 14.72 11.74 2.04
CA LEU A 11 14.85 10.44 1.37
C LEU A 11 13.96 9.36 2.02
N SER A 12 13.84 9.39 3.35
CA SER A 12 12.93 8.51 4.09
C SER A 12 11.46 8.80 3.76
N ALA A 13 11.06 10.07 3.66
CA ALA A 13 9.70 10.46 3.29
C ALA A 13 9.35 10.06 1.85
N LEU A 14 10.28 10.25 0.91
CA LEU A 14 10.12 9.80 -0.47
C LEU A 14 9.94 8.28 -0.56
N SER A 15 10.56 7.52 0.34
CA SER A 15 10.34 6.07 0.39
C SER A 15 8.87 5.74 0.61
N TYR A 16 8.17 6.45 1.49
CA TYR A 16 6.73 6.26 1.70
C TYR A 16 5.87 6.85 0.58
N PHE A 17 6.26 7.99 -0.01
CA PHE A 17 5.52 8.59 -1.14
C PHE A 17 5.69 7.83 -2.45
N SER A 18 6.72 7.00 -2.57
CA SER A 18 6.95 6.21 -3.77
C SER A 18 5.81 5.25 -4.10
N MET A 19 4.86 5.01 -3.18
CA MET A 19 3.58 4.37 -3.50
C MET A 19 2.87 5.01 -4.71
N LEU A 20 3.09 6.30 -4.96
CA LEU A 20 2.46 7.08 -6.03
C LEU A 20 3.15 6.94 -7.40
N PHE A 21 4.43 6.59 -7.45
CA PHE A 21 5.21 6.66 -8.71
C PHE A 21 6.16 5.49 -8.95
N ALA A 22 6.66 4.82 -7.91
CA ALA A 22 7.60 3.71 -7.99
C ALA A 22 7.53 2.81 -6.73
N PRO A 23 6.39 2.16 -6.46
CA PRO A 23 6.10 1.51 -5.18
C PRO A 23 7.09 0.41 -4.78
N ILE A 24 7.79 -0.18 -5.74
CA ILE A 24 8.73 -1.28 -5.48
C ILE A 24 10.18 -0.81 -5.66
N ILE A 25 10.50 -0.23 -6.82
CA ILE A 25 11.87 0.09 -7.21
C ILE A 25 12.50 1.10 -6.24
N PHE A 26 11.82 2.23 -5.99
CA PHE A 26 12.38 3.30 -5.17
C PHE A 26 12.69 2.87 -3.71
N PRO A 27 11.76 2.24 -2.96
CA PRO A 27 12.04 1.86 -1.58
C PRO A 27 13.03 0.69 -1.47
N ILE A 28 13.17 -0.16 -2.50
CA ILE A 28 14.27 -1.13 -2.59
C ILE A 28 15.62 -0.42 -2.70
N LEU A 29 15.74 0.55 -3.61
CA LEU A 29 16.98 1.32 -3.77
C LEU A 29 17.36 2.02 -2.47
N VAL A 30 16.40 2.65 -1.79
CA VAL A 30 16.67 3.29 -0.48
C VAL A 30 17.03 2.27 0.59
N TRP A 31 16.39 1.09 0.62
CA TRP A 31 16.71 0.06 1.59
C TRP A 31 18.15 -0.46 1.43
N ILE A 32 18.60 -0.69 0.20
CA ILE A 32 19.92 -1.27 -0.09
C ILE A 32 21.04 -0.22 -0.02
N LEU A 33 20.80 1.00 -0.54
CA LEU A 33 21.86 1.98 -0.77
C LEU A 33 22.02 3.03 0.33
N ALA A 34 20.99 3.27 1.16
CA ALA A 34 21.07 4.26 2.23
C ALA A 34 21.63 3.68 3.53
N GLU A 35 22.14 4.56 4.40
CA GLU A 35 22.52 4.18 5.77
C GLU A 35 21.31 4.23 6.72
N LYS A 36 21.49 3.71 7.94
CA LYS A 36 20.50 3.87 9.01
C LYS A 36 20.45 5.34 9.46
N PRO A 37 19.26 5.87 9.80
CA PRO A 37 17.97 5.18 9.89
C PRO A 37 17.22 5.07 8.56
N THR A 38 17.61 5.81 7.51
CA THR A 38 16.89 5.90 6.22
C THR A 38 16.64 4.56 5.54
N SER A 39 17.62 3.65 5.52
CA SER A 39 17.44 2.30 4.99
C SER A 39 16.28 1.53 5.67
N THR A 40 16.05 1.77 6.96
CA THR A 40 14.95 1.16 7.70
C THR A 40 13.59 1.71 7.24
N HIS A 41 13.52 2.99 6.85
CA HIS A 41 12.30 3.57 6.27
C HIS A 41 12.03 3.02 4.87
N GLY A 42 13.08 2.81 4.05
CA GLY A 42 12.97 2.12 2.76
C GLY A 42 12.32 0.74 2.90
N ARG A 43 12.85 -0.11 3.79
CA ARG A 43 12.28 -1.44 4.07
C ARG A 43 10.83 -1.39 4.55
N LYS A 44 10.52 -0.49 5.49
CA LYS A 44 9.16 -0.34 6.06
C LYS A 44 8.17 0.13 5.00
N ALA A 45 8.55 1.09 4.16
CA ALA A 45 7.72 1.56 3.06
C ALA A 45 7.44 0.43 2.07
N LEU A 46 8.48 -0.31 1.64
CA LEU A 46 8.32 -1.47 0.75
C LEU A 46 7.33 -2.50 1.30
N PHE A 47 7.45 -2.87 2.59
CA PHE A 47 6.54 -3.80 3.22
C PHE A 47 5.08 -3.31 3.19
N ASN A 48 4.85 -2.04 3.51
CA ASN A 48 3.51 -1.47 3.42
C ASN A 48 2.99 -1.44 1.98
N HIS A 49 3.84 -1.11 1.00
CA HIS A 49 3.43 -1.08 -0.42
C HIS A 49 3.03 -2.47 -0.90
N ILE A 50 3.75 -3.52 -0.49
CA ILE A 50 3.36 -4.91 -0.80
C ILE A 50 1.96 -5.19 -0.29
N TRP A 51 1.64 -4.81 0.96
CA TRP A 51 0.28 -4.99 1.49
C TRP A 51 -0.78 -4.19 0.74
N VAL A 52 -0.51 -2.92 0.41
CA VAL A 52 -1.44 -2.13 -0.42
C VAL A 52 -1.71 -2.83 -1.75
N ASN A 53 -0.67 -3.30 -2.44
CA ASN A 53 -0.81 -3.97 -3.73
C ASN A 53 -1.55 -5.31 -3.60
N ILE A 54 -1.27 -6.12 -2.57
CA ILE A 54 -1.97 -7.40 -2.33
C ILE A 54 -3.46 -7.15 -2.08
N PHE A 55 -3.82 -6.26 -1.16
CA PHE A 55 -5.22 -6.00 -0.84
C PHE A 55 -5.96 -5.36 -2.02
N PHE A 56 -5.31 -4.45 -2.74
CA PHE A 56 -5.88 -3.86 -3.94
C PHE A 56 -6.11 -4.91 -5.04
N PHE A 57 -5.14 -5.80 -5.26
CA PHE A 57 -5.28 -6.90 -6.22
C PHE A 57 -6.44 -7.84 -5.83
N LEU A 58 -6.51 -8.28 -4.58
CA LEU A 58 -7.59 -9.15 -4.10
C LEU A 58 -8.97 -8.45 -4.16
N ALA A 59 -9.04 -7.15 -3.89
CA ALA A 59 -10.26 -6.38 -4.08
C ALA A 59 -10.74 -6.42 -5.54
N ASN A 60 -9.84 -6.21 -6.51
CA ASN A 60 -10.15 -6.30 -7.93
C ASN A 60 -10.61 -7.71 -8.32
N VAL A 61 -9.95 -8.75 -7.81
CA VAL A 61 -10.41 -10.14 -8.01
C VAL A 61 -11.82 -10.33 -7.47
N GLY A 62 -12.15 -9.81 -6.28
CA GLY A 62 -13.49 -9.86 -5.71
C GLY A 62 -14.54 -9.16 -6.58
N PHE A 63 -14.22 -7.99 -7.14
CA PHE A 63 -15.12 -7.26 -8.05
C PHE A 63 -15.32 -7.98 -9.38
N ILE A 64 -14.26 -8.49 -9.99
CA ILE A 64 -14.33 -9.27 -11.22
C ILE A 64 -15.16 -10.54 -10.97
N PHE A 65 -14.88 -11.27 -9.90
CA PHE A 65 -15.62 -12.48 -9.54
C PHE A 65 -17.10 -12.20 -9.25
N SER A 66 -17.41 -11.14 -8.52
CA SER A 66 -18.80 -10.69 -8.28
C SER A 66 -19.56 -10.48 -9.59
N ARG A 67 -18.96 -9.77 -10.55
CA ARG A 67 -19.56 -9.55 -11.87
C ARG A 67 -19.75 -10.86 -12.63
N GLU A 68 -18.71 -11.69 -12.70
CA GLU A 68 -18.75 -12.96 -13.44
C GLU A 68 -19.80 -13.93 -12.90
N VAL A 69 -20.05 -13.93 -11.59
CA VAL A 69 -21.10 -14.73 -10.97
C VAL A 69 -22.49 -14.15 -11.24
N PHE A 70 -22.64 -12.82 -11.22
CA PHE A 70 -23.93 -12.18 -11.48
C PHE A 70 -24.43 -12.41 -12.92
N ASP A 71 -23.50 -12.45 -13.88
CA ASP A 71 -23.81 -12.57 -15.30
C ASP A 71 -24.12 -14.02 -15.75
N LYS A 72 -23.93 -15.03 -14.88
CA LYS A 72 -24.07 -16.46 -15.20
C LYS A 72 -25.13 -17.12 -14.34
N PRO A 73 -25.91 -18.09 -14.87
CA PRO A 73 -27.05 -18.70 -14.18
C PRO A 73 -26.62 -19.72 -13.12
N PHE A 74 -25.91 -19.26 -12.09
CA PHE A 74 -25.55 -20.05 -10.92
C PHE A 74 -26.69 -20.05 -9.89
N ASP A 75 -26.82 -21.14 -9.13
CA ASP A 75 -27.69 -21.14 -7.96
C ASP A 75 -27.24 -20.07 -6.96
N ASN A 76 -28.19 -19.27 -6.48
CA ASN A 76 -27.95 -18.17 -5.55
C ASN A 76 -26.96 -17.10 -6.08
N GLN A 77 -26.89 -16.89 -7.40
CA GLN A 77 -25.97 -15.94 -8.04
C GLN A 77 -25.94 -14.55 -7.37
N GLU A 78 -27.10 -14.00 -6.98
CA GLU A 78 -27.19 -12.67 -6.37
C GLU A 78 -26.49 -12.62 -5.01
N VAL A 79 -26.70 -13.64 -4.17
CA VAL A 79 -26.08 -13.73 -2.84
C VAL A 79 -24.57 -13.85 -2.97
N ILE A 80 -24.09 -14.76 -3.83
CA ILE A 80 -22.66 -14.99 -4.04
C ILE A 80 -21.99 -13.72 -4.61
N SER A 81 -22.63 -13.08 -5.59
CA SER A 81 -22.14 -11.83 -6.18
C SER A 81 -22.05 -10.70 -5.14
N ASN A 82 -23.11 -10.47 -4.37
CA ASN A 82 -23.16 -9.40 -3.37
C ASN A 82 -22.14 -9.63 -2.25
N VAL A 83 -21.95 -10.87 -1.79
CA VAL A 83 -20.93 -11.22 -0.79
C VAL A 83 -19.53 -10.94 -1.35
N SER A 84 -19.26 -11.37 -2.58
CA SER A 84 -17.95 -11.16 -3.23
C SER A 84 -17.65 -9.68 -3.43
N PHE A 85 -18.66 -8.89 -3.81
CA PHE A 85 -18.57 -7.44 -3.92
C PHE A 85 -18.28 -6.79 -2.57
N GLY A 86 -18.99 -7.22 -1.51
CA GLY A 86 -18.77 -6.75 -0.15
C GLY A 86 -17.36 -7.03 0.36
N ILE A 87 -16.82 -8.24 0.09
CA ILE A 87 -15.43 -8.59 0.38
C ILE A 87 -14.47 -7.70 -0.41
N GLY A 88 -14.75 -7.43 -1.68
CA GLY A 88 -13.98 -6.52 -2.52
C GLY A 88 -13.88 -5.11 -1.93
N ILE A 89 -15.02 -4.54 -1.49
CA ILE A 89 -15.05 -3.23 -0.81
C ILE A 89 -14.22 -3.27 0.48
N PHE A 90 -14.41 -4.29 1.32
CA PHE A 90 -13.69 -4.42 2.57
C PHE A 90 -12.17 -4.44 2.37
N LEU A 91 -11.68 -5.24 1.41
CA LEU A 91 -10.26 -5.30 1.06
C LEU A 91 -9.75 -3.98 0.48
N LEU A 92 -10.55 -3.29 -0.34
CA LEU A 92 -10.21 -1.97 -0.87
C LEU A 92 -10.03 -0.94 0.24
N LEU A 93 -10.90 -0.96 1.27
CA LEU A 93 -10.77 -0.09 2.44
C LEU A 93 -9.48 -0.38 3.21
N ILE A 94 -9.11 -1.66 3.40
CA ILE A 94 -7.84 -2.03 4.02
C ILE A 94 -6.66 -1.49 3.20
N ALA A 95 -6.68 -1.68 1.88
CA ALA A 95 -5.65 -1.15 0.98
C ALA A 95 -5.53 0.39 1.14
N GLY A 96 -6.67 1.08 1.18
CA GLY A 96 -6.75 2.53 1.42
C GLY A 96 -6.15 2.97 2.76
N ILE A 97 -6.38 2.23 3.84
CA ILE A 97 -5.80 2.52 5.16
C ILE A 97 -4.27 2.41 5.10
N PHE A 98 -3.71 1.33 4.53
CA PHE A 98 -2.26 1.19 4.40
C PHE A 98 -1.67 2.26 3.47
N PHE A 99 -2.37 2.62 2.40
CA PHE A 99 -1.97 3.70 1.50
C PHE A 99 -1.87 5.03 2.26
N LEU A 100 -2.92 5.43 2.96
CA LEU A 100 -2.94 6.66 3.76
C LEU A 100 -1.88 6.65 4.87
N PHE A 101 -1.62 5.49 5.46
CA PHE A 101 -0.56 5.35 6.45
C PHE A 101 0.83 5.66 5.89
N ASN A 102 1.12 5.26 4.64
CA ASN A 102 2.36 5.66 3.97
C ASN A 102 2.41 7.18 3.78
N ILE A 103 1.34 7.80 3.28
CA ILE A 103 1.28 9.25 3.09
C ILE A 103 1.50 10.00 4.41
N ILE A 104 0.81 9.62 5.49
CA ILE A 104 0.94 10.25 6.81
C ILE A 104 2.36 10.09 7.36
N ARG A 105 2.98 8.91 7.19
CA ARG A 105 4.38 8.69 7.62
C ARG A 105 5.37 9.54 6.83
N GLY A 106 5.18 9.66 5.53
CA GLY A 106 5.99 10.54 4.68
C GLY A 106 5.92 11.99 5.16
N ILE A 107 4.71 12.52 5.39
CA ILE A 107 4.50 13.88 5.90
C ILE A 107 5.15 14.06 7.28
N LYS A 108 4.95 13.11 8.21
CA LYS A 108 5.55 13.18 9.55
C LYS A 108 7.07 13.29 9.50
N LEU A 109 7.74 12.57 8.59
CA LEU A 109 9.20 12.64 8.45
C LEU A 109 9.68 14.01 7.93
N LEU A 110 8.89 14.70 7.11
CA LEU A 110 9.22 16.03 6.61
C LEU A 110 9.01 17.14 7.64
N THR A 111 8.02 16.96 8.53
CA THR A 111 7.64 17.98 9.52
C THR A 111 8.36 17.80 10.86
N ASN A 112 8.92 16.62 11.14
CA ASN A 112 9.69 16.39 12.36
C ASN A 112 11.00 17.20 12.29
N LYS A 113 11.15 18.16 13.21
CA LYS A 113 12.34 19.01 13.34
C LYS A 113 13.38 18.34 14.21
#